data_AF-A0A068Z5K3-F1
#
_entry.id   AF-A0A068Z5K3-F1
#
_cell.length_a   1.000
_cell.length_b   1.000
_cell.length_c   1.000
_cell.angle_alpha   90.00
_cell.angle_beta   90.00
_cell.angle_gamma   90.00
#
_symmetry.space_group_name_H-M   'P 1'
#
loop_
_entity.id
_entity.type
_entity.pdbx_description
1 polymer ?
#
loop_
_entity_poly.entity_id
_entity_poly.type
_entity_poly.pdbx_seq_one_letter_code
_entity_poly.pdbx_strand_id
1 'polypeptide(L)'
;MRLLCLLAISSLLLFIIGCTHLVNDNWTGKDKVQHFIASAAMAAAGSAYGTHQNWNEARCRSFGLAFSIGIGAAKELYDSRAGGTGWSWKDFAWDVSGAAAGHSLYHATRRSLIA
;
A
#
# COMPACT_ATOMS: atom_id res chain seq x y z
N MET A 1 -26.44 15.42 0.00
CA MET A 1 -26.71 14.23 0.85
C MET A 1 -25.66 13.13 0.70
N ARG A 2 -25.35 12.64 -0.52
CA ARG A 2 -24.32 11.59 -0.73
C ARG A 2 -22.90 11.97 -0.28
N LEU A 3 -22.48 13.21 -0.52
CA LEU A 3 -21.15 13.71 -0.12
C LEU A 3 -21.03 13.89 1.41
N LEU A 4 -22.10 14.35 2.07
CA LEU A 4 -22.16 14.44 3.53
C LEU A 4 -22.14 13.05 4.19
N CYS A 5 -22.82 12.05 3.61
CA CYS A 5 -22.74 10.68 4.08
C CYS A 5 -21.32 10.09 3.94
N LEU A 6 -20.63 10.34 2.83
CA LEU A 6 -19.25 9.87 2.63
C LEU A 6 -18.27 10.52 3.60
N LEU A 7 -18.41 11.82 3.86
CA LEU A 7 -17.60 12.53 4.86
C LEU A 7 -17.91 12.06 6.28
N ALA A 8 -19.18 11.81 6.61
CA ALA A 8 -19.58 11.27 7.91
C ALA A 8 -19.07 9.83 8.13
N ILE A 9 -19.09 8.98 7.11
CA ILE A 9 -18.56 7.60 7.16
C ILE A 9 -17.03 7.62 7.27
N SER A 10 -16.35 8.52 6.54
CA SER A 10 -14.90 8.70 6.63
C SER A 10 -14.47 9.17 8.03
N SER A 11 -15.16 10.16 8.59
CA SER A 11 -14.92 10.62 9.97
C SER A 11 -15.26 9.54 11.01
N LEU A 12 -16.30 8.74 10.79
CA LEU A 12 -16.66 7.62 11.68
C LEU A 12 -15.63 6.48 11.62
N LEU A 13 -15.07 6.17 10.44
CA LEU A 13 -13.94 5.25 10.29
C LEU A 13 -12.67 5.77 10.99
N LEU A 14 -12.41 7.07 10.90
CA LEU A 14 -11.30 7.72 11.60
C LEU A 14 -11.44 7.68 13.14
N PHE A 15 -12.67 7.68 13.66
CA PHE A 15 -12.95 7.59 15.10
C PHE A 15 -12.95 6.15 15.65
N ILE A 16 -13.18 5.12 14.83
CA ILE A 16 -13.10 3.69 15.23
C ILE A 16 -11.64 3.20 15.36
N ILE A 17 -10.67 3.95 14.81
CA ILE A 17 -9.21 3.75 14.98
C ILE A 17 -8.73 4.15 16.40
N GLY A 18 -9.63 4.67 17.25
CA GLY A 18 -9.37 4.92 18.67
C GLY A 18 -8.93 3.65 19.40
N CYS A 19 -7.68 3.69 19.88
CA CYS A 19 -6.87 2.61 20.44
C CYS A 19 -6.12 1.74 19.42
N THR A 20 -5.62 2.33 18.31
CA THR A 20 -4.45 1.72 17.64
C THR A 20 -3.29 1.69 18.63
N HIS A 21 -2.87 0.48 19.00
CA HIS A 21 -1.60 0.26 19.67
C HIS A 21 -0.51 0.73 18.72
N LEU A 22 0.07 1.91 18.93
CA LEU A 22 1.13 2.44 18.07
C LEU A 22 2.46 1.90 18.54
N VAL A 23 3.26 1.38 17.61
CA VAL A 23 4.61 0.90 17.93
C VAL A 23 5.63 1.99 17.62
N ASN A 24 6.63 2.14 18.50
CA ASN A 24 7.76 3.03 18.27
C ASN A 24 9.03 2.22 17.99
N ASP A 25 9.17 1.85 16.72
CA ASP A 25 10.26 1.08 16.13
C ASP A 25 11.35 1.97 15.49
N ASN A 26 12.33 1.39 14.81
CA ASN A 26 13.37 2.15 14.12
C ASN A 26 13.01 2.41 12.65
N TRP A 27 13.50 3.52 12.09
CA TRP A 27 13.34 3.84 10.66
C TRP A 27 14.14 2.92 9.73
N THR A 28 15.11 2.20 10.27
CA THR A 28 16.02 1.33 9.51
C THR A 28 16.04 -0.05 10.14
N GLY A 29 16.33 -1.06 9.31
CA GLY A 29 16.42 -2.45 9.74
C GLY A 29 16.02 -3.42 8.64
N LYS A 30 16.29 -4.70 8.87
CA LYS A 30 15.94 -5.78 7.93
C LYS A 30 14.44 -5.79 7.62
N ASP A 31 13.63 -5.59 8.64
CA ASP A 31 12.17 -5.51 8.56
C ASP A 31 11.70 -4.43 7.57
N LYS A 32 12.28 -3.23 7.63
CA LYS A 32 11.94 -2.12 6.72
C LYS A 32 12.26 -2.41 5.25
N VAL A 33 13.37 -3.12 5.03
CA VAL A 33 13.74 -3.60 3.69
C VAL A 33 12.73 -4.64 3.18
N GLN A 34 12.23 -5.51 4.05
CA GLN A 34 11.21 -6.49 3.68
C GLN A 34 9.90 -5.82 3.27
N HIS A 35 9.44 -4.83 4.04
CA HIS A 35 8.31 -3.98 3.69
C HIS A 35 8.45 -3.33 2.32
N PHE A 36 9.60 -2.68 2.09
CA PHE A 36 9.90 -2.05 0.81
C PHE A 36 9.86 -3.05 -0.36
N ILE A 37 10.57 -4.18 -0.26
CA ILE A 37 10.66 -5.16 -1.34
C ILE A 37 9.31 -5.84 -1.60
N ALA A 38 8.61 -6.24 -0.54
CA ALA A 38 7.30 -6.87 -0.66
C ALA A 38 6.31 -5.94 -1.35
N SER A 39 6.26 -4.67 -0.94
CA SER A 39 5.39 -3.67 -1.55
C SER A 39 5.78 -3.33 -2.99
N ALA A 40 7.08 -3.26 -3.29
CA ALA A 40 7.53 -3.12 -4.68
C ALA A 40 7.06 -4.29 -5.56
N ALA A 41 7.21 -5.53 -5.08
CA ALA A 41 6.76 -6.71 -5.79
C ALA A 41 5.23 -6.73 -5.97
N MET A 42 4.46 -6.37 -4.93
CA MET A 42 3.00 -6.31 -5.01
C MET A 42 2.51 -5.25 -5.99
N ALA A 43 3.13 -4.07 -6.03
CA ALA A 43 2.77 -3.03 -6.99
C ALA A 43 3.04 -3.47 -8.43
N ALA A 44 4.22 -4.06 -8.69
CA ALA A 44 4.56 -4.62 -9.99
C ALA A 44 3.59 -5.75 -10.40
N ALA A 45 3.30 -6.69 -9.48
CA ALA A 45 2.39 -7.80 -9.71
C ALA A 45 0.95 -7.32 -10.01
N GLY A 46 0.44 -6.34 -9.25
CA GLY A 46 -0.88 -5.76 -9.49
C GLY A 46 -0.96 -5.06 -10.85
N SER A 47 0.08 -4.30 -11.23
CA SER A 47 0.16 -3.69 -12.56
C SER A 47 0.31 -4.71 -13.69
N ALA A 48 1.03 -5.81 -13.47
CA ALA A 48 1.12 -6.94 -14.39
C ALA A 48 -0.21 -7.66 -14.57
N TYR A 49 -0.93 -7.89 -13.47
CA TYR A 49 -2.29 -8.44 -13.50
C TYR A 49 -3.23 -7.58 -14.36
N GLY A 50 -3.26 -6.26 -14.13
CA GLY A 50 -4.09 -5.36 -14.94
C GLY A 50 -3.72 -5.39 -16.44
N THR A 51 -2.44 -5.57 -16.74
CA THR A 51 -1.95 -5.70 -18.12
C THR A 51 -2.47 -6.98 -18.76
N HIS A 52 -2.42 -8.10 -18.05
CA HIS A 52 -2.99 -9.38 -18.49
C HIS A 52 -4.51 -9.31 -18.70
N GLN A 53 -5.21 -8.43 -17.97
CA GLN A 53 -6.64 -8.16 -18.16
C GLN A 53 -6.94 -7.15 -19.30
N ASN A 54 -5.94 -6.80 -20.11
CA ASN A 54 -6.05 -5.81 -21.19
C ASN A 54 -6.56 -4.43 -20.73
N TRP A 55 -6.27 -4.04 -19.48
CA TRP A 55 -6.59 -2.70 -19.01
C TRP A 55 -5.66 -1.67 -19.65
N ASN A 56 -6.16 -0.44 -19.81
CA ASN A 56 -5.30 0.66 -20.21
C ASN A 56 -4.18 0.89 -19.18
N GLU A 57 -3.09 1.52 -19.62
CA GLU A 57 -1.89 1.67 -18.79
C GLU A 57 -2.14 2.48 -17.52
N ALA A 58 -2.97 3.54 -17.58
CA ALA A 58 -3.30 4.34 -16.41
C ALA A 58 -4.04 3.51 -15.35
N ARG A 59 -4.98 2.66 -15.77
CA ARG A 59 -5.71 1.75 -14.87
C ARG A 59 -4.79 0.69 -14.27
N CYS A 60 -3.86 0.13 -15.05
CA CYS A 60 -2.86 -0.81 -14.54
C CYS A 60 -1.97 -0.18 -13.46
N ARG A 61 -1.53 1.07 -13.69
CA ARG A 61 -0.70 1.84 -12.75
C ARG A 61 -1.43 2.08 -11.43
N SER A 62 -2.61 2.69 -11.52
CA SER A 62 -3.40 3.05 -10.35
C SER A 62 -3.81 1.81 -9.56
N PHE A 63 -4.17 0.71 -10.25
CA PHE A 63 -4.51 -0.54 -9.58
C PHE A 63 -3.32 -1.15 -8.85
N GLY A 64 -2.15 -1.26 -9.48
CA GLY A 64 -0.96 -1.83 -8.82
C GLY A 64 -0.55 -1.06 -7.58
N LEU A 65 -0.52 0.28 -7.66
CA LEU A 65 -0.24 1.14 -6.50
C LEU A 65 -1.28 0.97 -5.40
N ALA A 66 -2.56 1.07 -5.72
CA ALA A 66 -3.64 0.96 -4.74
C ALA A 66 -3.69 -0.43 -4.10
N PHE A 67 -3.44 -1.48 -4.88
CA PHE A 67 -3.37 -2.85 -4.41
C PHE A 67 -2.25 -3.04 -3.39
N SER A 68 -1.03 -2.60 -3.70
CA SER A 68 0.10 -2.71 -2.77
C SER A 68 -0.10 -1.90 -1.50
N ILE A 69 -0.49 -0.62 -1.63
CA ILE A 69 -0.72 0.25 -0.47
C ILE A 69 -1.86 -0.29 0.39
N GLY A 70 -2.91 -0.81 -0.24
CA GLY A 70 -4.03 -1.43 0.46
C GLY A 70 -3.61 -2.65 1.28
N ILE A 71 -2.72 -3.50 0.75
CA ILE A 71 -2.19 -4.64 1.51
C ILE A 71 -1.32 -4.17 2.68
N GLY A 72 -0.44 -3.19 2.48
CA GLY A 72 0.37 -2.61 3.57
C GLY A 72 -0.49 -2.03 4.68
N ALA A 73 -1.49 -1.22 4.32
CA ALA A 73 -2.45 -0.67 5.29
C ALA A 73 -3.25 -1.77 6.01
N ALA A 74 -3.66 -2.83 5.29
CA ALA A 74 -4.37 -3.96 5.89
C ALA A 74 -3.49 -4.74 6.87
N LYS A 75 -2.20 -4.91 6.57
CA LYS A 75 -1.23 -5.55 7.47
C LYS A 75 -1.05 -4.75 8.75
N GLU A 76 -0.81 -3.44 8.65
CA GLU A 76 -0.65 -2.58 9.83
C GLU A 76 -1.94 -2.47 10.66
N LEU A 77 -3.11 -2.48 10.01
CA LEU A 77 -4.40 -2.57 10.69
C LEU A 77 -4.56 -3.92 11.42
N TYR A 78 -4.12 -5.01 10.79
CA TYR A 78 -4.12 -6.33 11.41
C TYR A 78 -3.17 -6.38 12.61
N ASP A 79 -2.01 -5.74 12.53
CA ASP A 79 -1.03 -5.65 13.63
C ASP A 79 -1.56 -4.81 14.79
N SER A 80 -2.51 -3.92 14.55
CA SER A 80 -3.18 -3.12 15.59
C SER A 80 -4.20 -3.89 16.44
N ARG A 81 -4.47 -5.18 16.13
CA ARG A 81 -5.39 -6.01 16.90
C ARG A 81 -4.90 -6.24 18.33
N ALA A 82 -5.80 -6.65 19.23
CA ALA A 82 -5.43 -7.05 20.59
C ALA A 82 -4.38 -8.18 20.56
N GLY A 83 -3.25 -7.98 21.25
CA GLY A 83 -2.11 -8.91 21.25
C GLY A 83 -1.24 -8.87 19.99
N GLY A 84 -1.50 -7.94 19.05
CA GLY A 84 -0.63 -7.67 17.90
C GLY A 84 0.55 -6.76 18.25
N THR A 85 1.44 -6.55 17.27
CA THR A 85 2.64 -5.71 17.41
C THR A 85 2.32 -4.21 17.46
N GLY A 86 1.16 -3.81 16.98
CA GLY A 86 0.74 -2.43 16.84
C GLY A 86 1.02 -1.85 15.45
N TRP A 87 0.33 -0.75 15.13
CA TRP A 87 0.53 0.01 13.90
C TRP A 87 1.90 0.70 13.91
N SER A 88 2.71 0.45 12.88
CA SER A 88 3.93 1.19 12.59
C SER A 88 3.73 2.12 11.39
N TRP A 89 3.80 3.43 11.66
CA TRP A 89 3.88 4.42 10.59
C TRP A 89 5.16 4.31 9.77
N LYS A 90 6.23 3.74 10.34
CA LYS A 90 7.51 3.58 9.66
C LYS A 90 7.41 2.45 8.64
N ASP A 91 6.81 1.32 9.02
CA ASP A 91 6.53 0.22 8.08
C ASP A 91 5.61 0.65 6.96
N PHE A 92 4.51 1.33 7.31
CA PHE A 92 3.60 1.84 6.29
C PHE A 92 4.28 2.81 5.31
N ALA A 93 5.19 3.66 5.79
CA ALA A 93 5.96 4.54 4.93
C ALA A 93 6.90 3.77 3.98
N TRP A 94 7.51 2.69 4.47
CA TRP A 94 8.32 1.80 3.64
C TRP A 94 7.47 1.01 2.63
N ASP A 95 6.24 0.64 2.97
CA ASP A 95 5.29 0.03 2.04
C ASP A 95 4.91 1.00 0.91
N VAL A 96 4.58 2.24 1.23
CA VAL A 96 4.29 3.28 0.23
C VAL A 96 5.50 3.54 -0.67
N SER A 97 6.69 3.63 -0.08
CA SER A 97 7.95 3.85 -0.82
C SER A 97 8.26 2.66 -1.75
N GLY A 98 8.08 1.44 -1.25
CA GLY A 98 8.24 0.21 -2.02
C GLY A 98 7.26 0.14 -3.18
N ALA A 99 5.97 0.38 -2.92
CA ALA A 99 4.93 0.40 -3.94
C ALA A 99 5.24 1.40 -5.06
N ALA A 100 5.70 2.61 -4.71
CA ALA A 100 6.11 3.62 -5.68
C ALA A 100 7.33 3.18 -6.52
N ALA A 101 8.32 2.53 -5.90
CA ALA A 101 9.50 2.02 -6.58
C ALA A 101 9.14 0.88 -7.55
N GLY A 102 8.35 -0.11 -7.10
CA GLY A 102 7.90 -1.24 -7.91
C GLY A 102 7.02 -0.80 -9.09
N HIS A 103 6.12 0.14 -8.84
CA HIS A 103 5.36 0.81 -9.90
C HIS A 103 6.29 1.43 -10.95
N SER A 104 7.26 2.24 -10.51
CA SER A 104 8.15 2.95 -11.42
C SER A 104 9.01 1.98 -12.23
N LEU A 105 9.55 0.95 -11.58
CA LEU A 105 10.37 -0.07 -12.22
C LEU A 105 9.58 -0.87 -13.26
N TYR A 106 8.38 -1.36 -12.90
CA TYR A 106 7.56 -2.14 -13.82
C TYR A 106 7.22 -1.35 -15.10
N HIS A 107 6.88 -0.07 -14.95
CA HIS A 107 6.55 0.79 -16.09
C HIS A 107 7.79 1.20 -16.90
N ALA A 108 8.94 1.42 -16.26
CA ALA A 108 10.20 1.66 -16.96
C ALA A 108 10.55 0.46 -17.86
N THR A 109 10.56 -0.75 -17.30
CA THR A 109 10.87 -1.99 -18.03
C THR A 109 9.88 -2.23 -19.15
N ARG A 110 8.58 -2.05 -18.90
CA ARG A 110 7.56 -2.25 -19.95
C ARG A 110 7.72 -1.26 -21.09
N ARG A 111 8.01 0.01 -20.79
CA ARG A 111 8.23 1.03 -21.84
C ARG A 111 9.45 0.70 -22.71
N SER A 112 10.50 0.12 -22.13
CA SER A 112 11.68 -0.35 -22.85
C SER A 112 11.44 -1.58 -23.74
N LEU A 113 10.39 -2.37 -23.49
CA LEU A 113 10.05 -3.54 -24.30
C LEU A 113 9.17 -3.21 -25.51
N ILE A 114 8.59 -2.01 -25.56
CA ILE A 114 7.66 -1.56 -26.62
C ILE A 114 8.32 -0.48 -27.51
N ALA A 115 9.54 -0.03 -27.16
CA ALA A 115 10.35 0.91 -27.94
C ALA A 115 11.31 0.15 -28.86
#